data_AF-A0A1H8KKQ7-F1
#
_entry.id   AF-A0A1H8KKQ7-F1
#
_cell.length_a   1.000
_cell.length_b   1.000
_cell.length_c   1.000
_cell.angle_alpha   90.00
_cell.angle_beta   90.00
_cell.angle_gamma   90.00
#
_symmetry.space_group_name_H-M   'P 1'
#
loop_
_entity.id
_entity.type
_entity.pdbx_description
1 polymer ?
#
loop_
_entity_poly.entity_id
_entity_poly.type
_entity_poly.pdbx_seq_one_letter_code
_entity_poly.pdbx_strand_id
1 'polypeptide(L)'
;MQGSSFCEWKGVARYFDVIARGKTASRAAWCYDCPTAGIAALAGYVAFYAGLMDEAWVGDLRIIPQQGDFYGGRVTPNLDGQIKGAPGTRHW
;
A
#
# COMPACT_ATOMS: atom_id res chain seq x y z
N MET A 1 15.98 -4.30 -5.61
CA MET A 1 16.79 -3.20 -5.01
C MET A 1 16.24 -2.92 -3.61
N GLN A 2 17.11 -2.72 -2.62
CA GLN A 2 16.70 -2.46 -1.23
C GLN A 2 16.18 -1.02 -1.09
N GLY A 3 15.11 -0.80 -0.32
CA GLY A 3 14.60 0.53 -0.02
C GLY A 3 13.75 0.51 1.24
N SER A 4 13.82 1.59 2.00
CA SER A 4 12.99 1.80 3.20
C SER A 4 12.50 3.24 3.27
N SER A 5 11.34 3.46 3.88
CA SER A 5 10.82 4.80 4.18
C SER A 5 10.48 4.90 5.66
N PHE A 6 10.72 6.06 6.27
CA PHE A 6 10.40 6.30 7.68
C PHE A 6 9.14 7.15 7.80
N CYS A 7 8.29 6.78 8.74
CA CYS A 7 7.09 7.50 9.14
C CYS A 7 7.09 7.55 10.67
N GLU A 8 7.09 8.75 11.26
CA GLU A 8 7.12 8.91 12.72
C GLU A 8 5.96 8.21 13.43
N TRP A 9 4.81 8.06 12.75
CA TRP A 9 3.64 7.40 13.30
C TRP A 9 3.60 5.89 13.07
N LYS A 10 4.33 5.34 12.10
CA LYS A 10 4.21 3.93 11.68
C LYS A 10 5.51 3.13 11.81
N GLY A 11 6.65 3.80 11.90
CA GLY A 11 7.97 3.19 11.89
C GLY A 11 8.57 3.11 10.48
N VAL A 12 9.55 2.22 10.33
CA VAL A 12 10.28 2.02 9.06
C VAL A 12 9.56 0.97 8.22
N ALA A 13 9.15 1.35 7.02
CA ALA A 13 8.66 0.39 6.03
C ALA A 13 9.83 -0.22 5.28
N ARG A 14 9.82 -1.55 5.12
CA ARG A 14 10.68 -2.27 4.19
C ARG A 14 9.91 -2.56 2.90
N TYR A 15 10.52 -2.31 1.75
CA TYR A 15 9.92 -2.60 0.45
C TYR A 15 10.40 -3.93 -0.16
N PHE A 16 9.53 -4.55 -0.95
CA PHE A 16 9.80 -5.78 -1.70
C PHE A 16 9.39 -5.62 -3.16
N ASP A 17 10.12 -6.33 -4.04
CA ASP A 17 9.69 -6.57 -5.41
C ASP A 17 8.72 -7.76 -5.41
N VAL A 18 7.67 -7.71 -6.24
CA VAL A 18 6.73 -8.81 -6.43
C VAL A 18 7.06 -9.53 -7.73
N ILE A 19 7.36 -10.82 -7.66
CA ILE A 19 7.74 -11.63 -8.82
C ILE A 19 6.65 -12.67 -9.06
N ALA A 20 6.03 -12.64 -10.23
CA ALA A 20 4.99 -13.58 -10.62
C ALA A 20 4.98 -13.78 -12.14
N ARG A 21 4.83 -15.03 -12.59
CA ARG A 21 4.68 -15.39 -14.01
C ARG A 21 5.76 -14.77 -14.92
N GLY A 22 7.00 -14.68 -14.44
CA GLY A 22 8.13 -14.10 -15.18
C GLY A 22 8.15 -12.57 -15.27
N LYS A 23 7.24 -11.87 -14.59
CA LYS A 23 7.25 -10.41 -14.43
C LYS A 23 7.73 -10.02 -13.03
N THR A 24 8.38 -8.87 -12.94
CA THR A 24 8.80 -8.26 -11.67
C THR A 24 8.16 -6.88 -11.55
N ALA A 25 7.34 -6.69 -10.51
CA ALA A 25 6.84 -5.38 -10.10
C ALA A 25 7.74 -4.84 -8.97
N SER A 26 8.60 -3.88 -9.32
CA SER A 26 9.59 -3.34 -8.38
C SER A 26 8.93 -2.53 -7.26
N ARG A 27 9.38 -2.75 -6.01
CA ARG A 27 8.90 -2.07 -4.80
C ARG A 27 7.37 -2.07 -4.63
N ALA A 28 6.71 -3.09 -5.16
CA ALA A 28 5.26 -3.17 -5.24
C ALA A 28 4.59 -3.68 -3.94
N ALA A 29 5.38 -4.06 -2.94
CA ALA A 29 4.89 -4.44 -1.62
C ALA A 29 5.73 -3.81 -0.51
N TRP A 30 5.16 -3.71 0.69
CA TRP A 30 5.85 -3.23 1.88
C TRP A 30 5.38 -3.93 3.16
N CYS A 31 6.21 -3.85 4.19
CA CYS A 31 5.93 -4.37 5.54
C CYS A 31 6.53 -3.42 6.58
N TYR A 32 5.92 -3.37 7.76
CA TYR A 32 6.53 -2.80 8.97
C TYR A 32 6.95 -3.94 9.90
N ASP A 33 8.24 -4.12 10.14
CA ASP A 33 8.74 -5.19 11.03
C ASP A 33 8.62 -4.80 12.49
N CYS A 34 8.99 -3.56 12.78
CA CYS A 34 8.96 -2.96 14.11
C CYS A 34 8.10 -1.69 14.05
N PRO A 35 6.77 -1.81 13.84
CA PRO A 35 5.88 -0.66 13.85
C PRO A 35 5.79 -0.01 15.23
N THR A 36 5.31 1.23 15.27
CA THR A 36 5.00 1.92 16.53
C THR A 36 3.84 1.24 17.27
N ALA A 37 3.69 1.52 18.58
CA ALA A 37 2.68 0.91 19.43
C ALA A 37 1.24 1.03 18.87
N GLY A 38 0.90 2.16 18.24
CA GLY A 38 -0.45 2.41 17.70
C GLY A 38 -0.86 1.50 16.54
N ILE A 39 0.09 0.86 15.85
CA ILE A 39 -0.17 -0.08 14.75
C ILE A 39 0.59 -1.39 14.93
N ALA A 40 0.92 -1.75 16.17
CA ALA A 40 1.71 -2.94 16.50
C ALA A 40 1.10 -4.25 15.94
N ALA A 41 -0.23 -4.32 15.85
CA ALA A 41 -0.95 -5.47 15.28
C ALA A 41 -0.63 -5.76 13.81
N LEU A 42 -0.05 -4.80 13.08
CA LEU A 42 0.35 -4.96 11.67
C LEU A 42 1.80 -5.43 11.50
N ALA A 43 2.52 -5.70 12.58
CA ALA A 43 3.91 -6.15 12.52
C ALA A 43 4.04 -7.42 11.66
N GLY A 44 4.94 -7.40 10.67
CA GLY A 44 5.18 -8.54 9.79
C GLY A 44 4.15 -8.76 8.68
N TYR A 45 3.04 -8.02 8.66
CA TYR A 45 2.06 -8.12 7.58
C TYR A 45 2.54 -7.41 6.32
N VAL A 46 2.31 -8.04 5.17
CA VAL A 46 2.67 -7.51 3.85
C VAL A 46 1.46 -6.83 3.22
N ALA A 47 1.67 -5.59 2.76
CA ALA A 47 0.73 -4.84 1.96
C ALA A 47 1.26 -4.64 0.54
N PHE A 48 0.34 -4.43 -0.41
CA PHE A 48 0.64 -4.33 -1.84
C PHE A 48 0.10 -3.02 -2.42
N TYR A 49 0.86 -2.41 -3.33
CA TYR A 49 0.38 -1.34 -4.18
C TYR A 49 -0.53 -1.94 -5.25
N ALA A 50 -1.84 -1.85 -5.04
CA ALA A 50 -2.82 -2.46 -5.94
C ALA A 50 -2.68 -1.96 -7.41
N GLY A 51 -2.26 -0.70 -7.62
CA GLY A 51 -2.03 -0.15 -8.96
C GLY A 51 -0.83 -0.75 -9.71
N LEU A 52 0.02 -1.53 -9.04
CA LEU A 52 1.14 -2.26 -9.66
C LEU A 52 0.83 -3.76 -9.85
N MET A 53 -0.35 -4.22 -9.45
CA MET A 53 -0.80 -5.59 -9.64
C MET A 53 -1.77 -5.67 -10.82
N ASP A 54 -1.83 -6.82 -11.49
CA ASP A 54 -2.83 -7.05 -12.55
C ASP A 54 -4.25 -6.95 -11.97
N GLU A 55 -4.48 -7.56 -10.79
CA GLU A 55 -5.73 -7.47 -10.03
C GLU A 55 -5.48 -7.54 -8.51
N ALA A 56 -6.38 -6.96 -7.72
CA ALA A 56 -6.39 -7.07 -6.27
C ALA A 56 -7.84 -7.19 -5.75
N TRP A 57 -8.06 -8.06 -4.76
CA TRP A 57 -9.38 -8.42 -4.26
C TRP A 57 -9.42 -8.45 -2.73
N VAL A 58 -10.59 -8.17 -2.14
CA VAL A 58 -10.91 -8.40 -0.72
C VAL A 58 -12.20 -9.21 -0.64
N GLY A 59 -12.07 -10.50 -0.30
CA GLY A 59 -13.17 -11.44 -0.54
C GLY A 59 -13.55 -11.43 -2.02
N ASP A 60 -14.82 -11.18 -2.30
CA ASP A 60 -15.35 -11.13 -3.68
C ASP A 60 -15.31 -9.72 -4.30
N LEU A 61 -14.78 -8.73 -3.59
CA LEU A 61 -14.74 -7.33 -4.06
C LEU A 61 -13.42 -7.02 -4.75
N ARG A 62 -13.48 -6.68 -6.05
CA ARG A 62 -12.34 -6.15 -6.79
C ARG A 62 -12.01 -4.74 -6.30
N ILE A 63 -10.76 -4.53 -5.93
CA ILE A 63 -10.24 -3.23 -5.51
C ILE A 63 -10.06 -2.33 -6.73
N ILE A 64 -10.48 -1.06 -6.61
CA ILE A 64 -10.05 0.00 -7.51
C ILE A 64 -8.82 0.66 -6.89
N PRO A 65 -7.66 0.65 -7.56
CA PRO A 65 -6.47 1.33 -7.08
C PRO A 65 -6.77 2.81 -6.88
N GLN A 66 -6.41 3.35 -5.73
CA GLN A 66 -6.52 4.78 -5.53
C GLN A 66 -5.60 5.52 -6.52
N GLN A 67 -6.09 6.63 -7.08
CA GLN A 67 -5.25 7.47 -7.92
C GLN A 67 -4.07 8.04 -7.11
N GLY A 68 -2.86 7.88 -7.65
CA GLY A 68 -1.60 8.24 -7.00
C GLY A 68 -0.74 7.01 -6.70
N ASP A 69 0.56 7.24 -6.61
CA ASP A 69 1.61 6.23 -6.37
C ASP A 69 2.03 6.13 -4.90
N PHE A 70 1.63 7.11 -4.08
CA PHE A 70 2.22 7.28 -2.75
C PHE A 70 1.57 6.43 -1.66
N TYR A 71 0.23 6.37 -1.60
CA TYR A 71 -0.47 5.82 -0.43
C TYR A 71 -0.84 4.34 -0.51
N GLY A 72 -0.63 3.68 -1.66
CA GLY A 72 -1.04 2.27 -1.85
C GLY A 72 -2.52 2.00 -1.50
N GLY A 73 -3.31 3.06 -1.47
CA GLY A 73 -4.67 3.06 -0.97
C GLY A 73 -5.61 2.36 -1.94
N ARG A 74 -6.75 1.97 -1.39
CA ARG A 74 -7.76 1.15 -2.04
C ARG A 74 -9.09 1.89 -1.94
N VAL A 75 -9.84 1.87 -3.03
CA VAL A 75 -11.22 2.35 -3.04
C VAL A 75 -12.11 1.15 -3.30
N THR A 76 -13.13 0.97 -2.46
CA THR A 76 -14.22 0.02 -2.71
C THR A 76 -15.47 0.80 -3.14
N PRO A 77 -16.39 0.20 -3.92
CA PRO A 77 -17.55 0.92 -4.46
C PRO A 77 -18.49 1.53 -3.40
N ASN A 78 -18.38 1.09 -2.15
CA ASN A 78 -19.16 1.57 -1.01
C ASN A 78 -18.48 2.73 -0.25
N LEU A 79 -17.36 3.28 -0.75
CA LEU A 79 -16.69 4.43 -0.16
C LEU A 79 -17.16 5.73 -0.84
N ASP A 80 -17.76 6.63 -0.06
CA ASP A 80 -18.10 8.00 -0.49
C ASP A 80 -17.14 9.04 0.13
N GLY A 81 -16.85 10.12 -0.62
CA GLY A 81 -16.04 11.26 -0.15
C GLY A 81 -14.70 11.47 -0.86
N GLN A 82 -13.91 12.45 -0.38
CA GLN A 82 -12.57 12.73 -0.93
C GLN A 82 -11.52 11.78 -0.35
N ILE A 83 -10.86 11.01 -1.21
CA ILE A 83 -9.91 9.98 -0.81
C ILE A 83 -8.48 10.54 -0.84
N LYS A 84 -7.78 10.48 0.30
CA LYS A 84 -6.42 11.02 0.53
C LYS A 84 -5.38 10.44 -0.45
N GLY A 85 -5.07 11.17 -1.51
CA GLY A 85 -4.21 10.76 -2.65
C GLY A 85 -4.69 11.31 -4.00
N ALA A 86 -5.99 11.62 -4.12
CA ALA A 86 -6.58 12.27 -5.29
C ALA A 86 -6.02 13.70 -5.52
N PRO A 87 -6.11 14.27 -6.74
CA PRO A 87 -5.72 15.65 -7.00
C PRO A 87 -6.30 16.61 -5.94
N GLY A 88 -5.44 17.42 -5.31
CA GLY A 88 -5.83 18.35 -4.23
C GLY A 88 -5.76 17.81 -2.79
N THR A 89 -5.37 16.54 -2.57
CA THR A 89 -5.34 15.92 -1.22
C THR A 89 -3.94 15.51 -0.74
N ARG A 90 -2.88 16.04 -1.37
CA ARG A 90 -1.47 15.68 -1.08
C ARG A 90 -0.88 16.30 0.20
N HIS A 91 -1.55 17.30 0.78
CA HIS A 91 -1.11 18.01 1.99
C HIS A 91 -2.18 17.90 3.08
N TRP A 92 -2.21 16.75 3.76
CA TRP A 92 -3.01 16.50 4.97
C TRP A 92 -2.15 15.77 5.98
#